data_AF-A0A345XQA9-F1
#
_entry.id   AF-A0A345XQA9-F1
#
_cell.length_a   1.000
_cell.length_b   1.000
_cell.length_c   1.000
_cell.angle_alpha   90.00
_cell.angle_beta   90.00
_cell.angle_gamma   90.00
#
_symmetry.space_group_name_H-M   'P 1'
#
loop_
_entity.id
_entity.type
_entity.pdbx_description
1 polymer ?
#
loop_
_entity_poly.entity_id
_entity_poly.type
_entity_poly.pdbx_seq_one_letter_code
_entity_poly.pdbx_strand_id
1 'polypeptide(L)'
;MVAVQQRPPEGRYGRSADARADRTLKTVGFVLGAVLLAVVGWFGFSYVSGTDVSGELIKFKVVSDESVEAHLEIRKDADAHGVCTLRAMDKEDAEVGRKDVRVDSAESRIDTVVTMRTTGRAASVELVNCDTAQGG
;
A
#
# COMPACT_ATOMS: atom_id res chain seq x y z
N MET A 1 33.45 20.51 -66.11
CA MET A 1 33.54 19.09 -65.74
C MET A 1 32.37 18.81 -64.81
N VAL A 2 31.41 17.98 -65.21
CA VAL A 2 30.18 17.74 -64.44
C VAL A 2 30.45 16.57 -63.48
N ALA A 3 30.37 16.83 -62.18
CA ALA A 3 30.48 15.76 -61.17
C ALA A 3 29.20 14.92 -61.21
N VAL A 4 29.33 13.67 -61.66
CA VAL A 4 28.24 12.68 -61.63
C VAL A 4 28.10 12.21 -60.18
N GLN A 5 27.01 12.61 -59.52
CA GLN A 5 26.61 12.05 -58.23
C GLN A 5 26.25 10.57 -58.44
N GLN A 6 27.14 9.67 -58.06
CA GLN A 6 26.89 8.23 -58.14
C GLN A 6 25.96 7.81 -57.00
N ARG A 7 24.72 7.44 -57.34
CA ARG A 7 23.81 6.81 -56.39
C ARG A 7 24.35 5.40 -56.08
N PRO A 8 24.54 5.04 -54.80
CA PRO A 8 25.12 3.76 -54.44
C PRO A 8 24.23 2.60 -54.91
N PRO A 9 24.82 1.46 -55.34
CA PRO A 9 24.09 0.35 -55.94
C PRO A 9 23.05 -0.25 -54.98
N GLU A 10 21.83 -0.38 -55.48
CA GLU A 10 20.69 -0.87 -54.72
C GLU A 10 20.77 -2.41 -54.60
N GLY A 11 20.71 -2.93 -53.37
CA GLY A 11 20.65 -4.38 -53.11
C GLY A 11 21.90 -5.03 -52.50
N ARG A 12 23.04 -4.34 -52.37
CA ARG A 12 24.24 -4.90 -51.70
C ARG A 12 24.41 -4.51 -50.23
N TYR A 13 23.82 -3.39 -49.82
CA TYR A 13 23.78 -2.96 -48.42
C TYR A 13 22.36 -3.19 -47.88
N GLY A 14 22.23 -3.95 -46.79
CA GLY A 14 20.99 -4.47 -46.20
C GLY A 14 20.03 -3.43 -45.63
N ARG A 15 19.96 -2.23 -46.21
CA ARG A 15 19.14 -1.09 -45.76
C ARG A 15 17.66 -1.45 -45.57
N SER A 16 17.13 -2.42 -46.32
CA SER A 16 15.74 -2.92 -46.16
C SER A 16 15.57 -3.93 -45.02
N ALA A 17 16.62 -4.68 -44.67
CA ALA A 17 16.67 -5.54 -43.50
C ALA A 17 16.87 -4.69 -42.23
N ASP A 18 17.78 -3.72 -42.27
CA ASP A 18 18.01 -2.76 -41.20
C ASP A 18 16.76 -1.91 -40.91
N ALA A 19 16.08 -1.40 -41.93
CA ALA A 19 14.83 -0.64 -41.73
C ALA A 19 13.69 -1.49 -41.13
N ARG A 20 13.66 -2.81 -41.41
CA ARG A 20 12.70 -3.73 -40.77
C ARG A 20 13.11 -4.03 -39.33
N ALA A 21 14.39 -4.32 -39.09
CA ALA A 21 14.95 -4.56 -37.76
C ALA A 21 14.73 -3.36 -36.83
N ASP A 22 14.98 -2.15 -37.35
CA ASP A 22 14.79 -0.90 -36.62
C ASP A 22 13.32 -0.62 -36.30
N ARG A 23 12.42 -0.98 -37.22
CA ARG A 23 10.96 -0.91 -36.98
C ARG A 23 10.51 -1.96 -35.95
N THR A 24 11.01 -3.19 -36.02
CA THR A 24 10.70 -4.23 -35.03
C THR A 24 11.24 -3.87 -33.65
N LEU A 25 12.46 -3.33 -33.54
CA LEU A 25 13.03 -2.90 -32.26
C LEU A 25 12.25 -1.73 -31.66
N LYS A 26 11.79 -0.78 -32.47
CA LYS A 26 10.89 0.30 -32.03
C LYS A 26 9.56 -0.24 -31.53
N THR A 27 8.94 -1.19 -32.25
CA THR A 27 7.68 -1.81 -31.80
C THR A 27 7.87 -2.61 -30.52
N VAL A 28 8.91 -3.44 -30.42
CA VAL A 28 9.21 -4.21 -29.21
C VAL A 28 9.51 -3.29 -28.03
N GLY A 29 10.34 -2.26 -28.23
CA GLY A 29 10.63 -1.27 -27.20
C GLY A 29 9.38 -0.52 -26.74
N PHE A 30 8.49 -0.15 -27.68
CA PHE A 30 7.21 0.47 -27.34
C PHE A 30 6.30 -0.47 -26.55
N VAL A 31 6.18 -1.74 -26.96
CA VAL A 31 5.37 -2.74 -26.25
C VAL A 31 5.92 -2.98 -24.85
N LEU A 32 7.23 -3.19 -24.71
CA LEU A 32 7.86 -3.39 -23.41
C LEU A 32 7.71 -2.15 -22.52
N GLY A 33 7.87 -0.95 -23.08
CA GLY A 33 7.64 0.30 -22.36
C GLY A 33 6.19 0.45 -21.90
N ALA A 34 5.22 0.12 -22.74
CA ALA A 34 3.81 0.16 -22.39
C ALA A 34 3.46 -0.86 -21.29
N VAL A 35 3.99 -2.09 -21.39
CA VAL A 35 3.82 -3.12 -20.35
C VAL A 35 4.44 -2.66 -19.03
N LEU A 36 5.66 -2.10 -19.06
CA LEU A 36 6.31 -1.58 -17.86
C LEU A 36 5.46 -0.49 -17.20
N LEU A 37 4.95 0.47 -17.97
CA LEU A 37 4.08 1.53 -17.45
C LEU A 37 2.77 0.97 -16.87
N ALA A 38 2.17 -0.02 -17.52
CA ALA A 38 0.97 -0.69 -17.01
C ALA A 38 1.25 -1.41 -15.67
N VAL A 39 2.37 -2.11 -15.55
CA VAL A 39 2.78 -2.80 -14.32
C VAL A 39 3.05 -1.80 -13.20
N VAL A 40 3.79 -0.72 -13.47
CA VAL A 40 4.05 0.35 -12.48
C VAL A 40 2.75 1.03 -12.06
N GLY A 41 1.87 1.35 -13.02
CA GLY A 41 0.56 1.93 -12.74
C GLY A 41 -0.31 1.01 -11.89
N TRP A 42 -0.30 -0.31 -12.18
CA TRP A 42 -1.02 -1.30 -11.40
C TRP A 42 -0.51 -1.39 -9.96
N PHE A 43 0.80 -1.52 -9.75
CA PHE A 43 1.39 -1.56 -8.41
C PHE A 43 1.11 -0.28 -7.62
N GLY A 44 1.19 0.89 -8.27
CA GLY A 44 0.85 2.16 -7.64
C GLY A 44 -0.62 2.23 -7.23
N PHE A 45 -1.53 1.80 -8.10
CA PHE A 45 -2.97 1.77 -7.80
C PHE A 45 -3.28 0.80 -6.66
N SER A 46 -2.77 -0.44 -6.70
CA SER A 46 -3.01 -1.43 -5.65
C SER A 46 -2.44 -1.04 -4.29
N TYR A 47 -1.38 -0.24 -4.27
CA TYR A 47 -0.78 0.26 -3.04
C TYR A 47 -1.64 1.35 -2.38
N VAL A 48 -2.33 2.18 -3.19
CA VAL A 48 -3.14 3.31 -2.71
C VAL A 48 -4.59 2.92 -2.47
N SER A 49 -5.09 1.86 -3.11
CA SER A 49 -6.51 1.48 -3.07
C SER A 49 -7.06 1.08 -1.70
N GLY A 50 -6.23 1.08 -0.64
CA GLY A 50 -6.68 1.02 0.75
C GLY A 50 -7.28 -0.32 1.16
N THR A 51 -7.11 -0.67 2.43
CA THR A 51 -7.80 -1.82 3.03
C THR A 51 -9.28 -1.48 3.24
N ASP A 52 -10.18 -2.45 3.08
CA ASP A 52 -11.64 -2.26 3.30
C ASP A 52 -11.98 -1.85 4.75
N VAL A 53 -10.99 -1.90 5.65
CA VAL A 53 -11.04 -1.47 7.04
C VAL A 53 -9.88 -0.52 7.30
N SER A 54 -10.20 0.68 7.81
CA SER A 54 -9.25 1.70 8.23
C SER A 54 -9.60 2.16 9.64
N GLY A 55 -8.59 2.45 10.46
CA GLY A 55 -8.79 2.93 11.82
C GLY A 55 -7.89 4.10 12.14
N GLU A 56 -8.32 4.89 13.11
CA GLU A 56 -7.58 6.02 13.64
C GLU A 56 -7.68 6.02 15.18
N LEU A 57 -6.55 6.25 15.84
CA LEU A 57 -6.51 6.47 17.28
C LEU A 57 -6.72 7.97 17.56
N ILE A 58 -7.87 8.33 18.13
CA ILE A 58 -8.25 9.72 18.41
C ILE A 58 -7.54 10.23 19.66
N LYS A 59 -7.52 9.43 20.72
CA LYS A 59 -6.85 9.75 21.99
C LYS A 59 -6.62 8.50 22.81
N PHE A 60 -5.74 8.61 23.79
CA PHE A 60 -5.58 7.62 24.83
C PHE A 60 -5.60 8.26 26.22
N LYS A 61 -5.88 7.45 27.24
CA LYS A 61 -5.89 7.85 28.64
C LYS A 61 -5.27 6.76 29.48
N VAL A 62 -4.19 7.08 30.16
CA VAL A 62 -3.57 6.18 31.15
C VAL A 62 -4.45 6.16 32.39
N VAL A 63 -5.03 5.00 32.71
CA VAL A 63 -5.93 4.84 33.86
C VAL A 63 -5.15 4.42 35.10
N SER A 64 -4.17 3.53 34.92
CA SER A 64 -3.25 3.07 35.97
C SER A 64 -1.94 2.58 35.36
N ASP A 65 -1.01 2.13 36.20
CA ASP A 65 0.25 1.52 35.74
C ASP A 65 0.02 0.15 35.03
N GLU A 66 -1.19 -0.42 35.10
CA GLU A 66 -1.55 -1.70 34.47
C GLU A 66 -2.74 -1.59 33.49
N SER A 67 -3.21 -0.37 33.20
CA SER A 67 -4.39 -0.16 32.36
C SER A 67 -4.36 1.17 31.61
N VAL A 68 -4.66 1.10 30.32
CA VAL A 68 -4.82 2.26 29.43
C VAL A 68 -6.11 2.14 28.62
N GLU A 69 -6.77 3.26 28.40
CA GLU A 69 -7.94 3.37 27.51
C GLU A 69 -7.51 4.02 26.20
N ALA A 70 -8.01 3.48 25.09
CA ALA A 70 -7.78 3.99 23.74
C ALA A 70 -9.13 4.30 23.09
N HIS A 71 -9.29 5.52 22.58
CA HIS A 71 -10.47 5.93 21.81
C HIS A 71 -10.15 5.81 20.33
N LEU A 72 -10.88 4.93 19.66
CA LEU A 72 -10.70 4.57 18.27
C LEU A 72 -11.90 4.99 17.43
N GLU A 73 -11.59 5.50 16.25
CA GLU A 73 -12.55 5.69 15.18
C GLU A 73 -12.20 4.73 14.03
N ILE A 74 -13.12 3.85 13.69
CA ILE A 74 -12.94 2.81 12.68
C ILE A 74 -13.90 3.08 11.53
N ARG A 75 -13.38 3.09 10.31
CA ARG A 75 -14.12 3.23 9.06
C ARG A 75 -13.97 1.95 8.27
N LYS A 76 -15.09 1.39 7.81
CA LYS A 76 -15.10 0.16 7.01
C LYS A 76 -16.30 0.12 6.09
N ASP A 77 -16.27 -0.79 5.12
CA ASP A 77 -17.49 -1.16 4.41
C ASP A 77 -18.48 -1.86 5.35
N ALA A 78 -19.78 -1.69 5.11
CA ALA A 78 -20.84 -2.17 6.01
C ALA A 78 -20.75 -3.68 6.27
N ASP A 79 -20.39 -4.45 5.24
CA ASP A 79 -20.27 -5.91 5.27
C ASP A 79 -18.84 -6.41 5.60
N ALA A 80 -17.87 -5.50 5.75
CA ALA A 80 -16.51 -5.88 6.10
C ALA A 80 -16.39 -6.21 7.60
N HIS A 81 -15.69 -7.29 7.93
CA HIS A 81 -15.26 -7.60 9.29
C HIS A 81 -13.76 -7.31 9.40
N GLY A 82 -13.32 -6.80 10.55
CA GLY A 82 -11.95 -6.34 10.72
C GLY A 82 -11.35 -6.63 12.08
N VAL A 83 -10.03 -6.61 12.15
CA VAL A 83 -9.27 -6.63 13.40
C VAL A 83 -8.30 -5.46 13.41
N CYS A 84 -8.42 -4.62 14.43
CA CYS A 84 -7.50 -3.51 14.68
C CYS A 84 -6.57 -3.85 15.85
N THR A 85 -5.26 -3.77 15.62
CA THR A 85 -4.23 -4.09 16.62
C THR A 85 -3.71 -2.81 17.28
N LEU A 86 -3.81 -2.75 18.60
CA LEU A 86 -3.29 -1.66 19.42
C LEU A 86 -2.02 -2.09 20.14
N ARG A 87 -1.12 -1.13 20.33
CA ARG A 87 0.10 -1.29 21.13
C ARG A 87 0.25 -0.12 22.10
N ALA A 88 0.63 -0.41 23.34
CA ALA A 88 1.04 0.59 24.31
C ALA A 88 2.54 0.47 24.58
N MET A 89 3.21 1.61 24.64
CA MET A 89 4.64 1.71 24.89
C MET A 89 4.88 2.50 26.19
N ASP A 90 5.94 2.16 26.92
CA ASP A 90 6.41 2.99 28.03
C ASP A 90 7.28 4.16 27.53
N LYS A 91 7.87 4.91 28.47
CA LYS A 91 8.70 6.08 28.18
C LYS A 91 10.09 5.72 27.65
N GLU A 92 10.46 4.44 27.71
CA GLU A 92 11.69 3.86 27.18
C GLU A 92 11.46 3.15 25.83
N ASP A 93 10.28 3.36 25.22
CA ASP A 93 9.84 2.72 23.98
C ASP A 93 9.79 1.17 24.08
N ALA A 94 9.58 0.61 25.28
CA ALA A 94 9.30 -0.80 25.44
C ALA A 94 7.79 -1.06 25.36
N GLU A 95 7.40 -2.15 24.69
CA GLU A 95 6.01 -2.56 24.62
C GLU A 95 5.52 -3.08 25.97
N VAL A 96 4.53 -2.39 26.53
CA VAL A 96 3.91 -2.74 27.82
C VAL A 96 2.49 -3.26 27.67
N GLY A 97 1.91 -3.25 26.46
CA GLY A 97 0.59 -3.82 26.24
C GLY A 97 0.24 -3.96 24.77
N ARG A 98 -0.57 -4.96 24.46
CA ARG A 98 -1.09 -5.23 23.12
C ARG A 98 -2.52 -5.73 23.21
N LYS A 99 -3.36 -5.28 22.28
CA LYS A 99 -4.76 -5.72 22.20
C LYS A 99 -5.27 -5.70 20.78
N ASP A 100 -5.89 -6.81 20.40
CA ASP A 100 -6.61 -6.94 19.14
C ASP A 100 -8.09 -6.66 19.38
N VAL A 101 -8.63 -5.69 18.64
CA VAL A 101 -10.01 -5.25 18.70
C VAL A 101 -10.73 -5.78 17.48
N ARG A 102 -11.66 -6.71 17.70
CA ARG A 102 -12.55 -7.20 16.63
C ARG A 102 -13.64 -6.18 16.35
N VAL A 103 -13.92 -6.00 15.06
CA VAL A 103 -14.88 -5.05 14.54
C VAL A 103 -15.98 -5.83 13.82
N ASP A 104 -17.04 -6.12 14.57
CA ASP A 104 -18.16 -6.96 14.10
C ASP A 104 -19.45 -6.14 13.82
N SER A 105 -19.43 -4.82 14.02
CA SER A 105 -20.59 -3.96 13.76
C SER A 105 -20.91 -3.89 12.26
N ALA A 106 -22.20 -3.82 11.90
CA ALA A 106 -22.65 -3.57 10.54
C ALA A 106 -22.52 -2.09 10.11
N GLU A 107 -22.10 -1.21 11.03
CA GLU A 107 -21.91 0.20 10.74
C GLU A 107 -20.62 0.45 9.96
N SER A 108 -20.65 1.44 9.05
CA SER A 108 -19.49 1.86 8.29
C SER A 108 -18.55 2.79 9.06
N ARG A 109 -19.03 3.38 10.17
CA ARG A 109 -18.23 4.20 11.08
C ARG A 109 -18.54 3.80 12.51
N ILE A 110 -17.50 3.42 13.25
CA ILE A 110 -17.59 2.98 14.64
C ILE A 110 -16.69 3.87 15.48
N ASP A 111 -17.26 4.43 16.55
CA ASP A 111 -16.54 5.21 17.55
C ASP A 111 -16.60 4.43 18.87
N THR A 112 -15.44 4.02 19.39
CA THR A 112 -15.40 3.14 20.57
C THR A 112 -14.19 3.41 21.46
N VAL A 113 -14.37 3.18 22.76
CA VAL A 113 -13.30 3.23 23.75
C VAL A 113 -12.98 1.82 24.20
N VAL A 114 -11.71 1.45 24.07
CA VAL A 114 -11.22 0.12 24.39
C VAL A 114 -10.20 0.22 25.52
N THR A 115 -10.45 -0.51 26.60
CA THR A 115 -9.47 -0.67 27.69
C THR A 115 -8.50 -1.80 27.36
N MET A 116 -7.21 -1.57 27.54
CA MET A 116 -6.14 -2.54 27.36
C MET A 116 -5.34 -2.66 28.66
N ARG A 117 -5.06 -3.91 29.05
CA ARG A 117 -4.19 -4.22 30.18
C ARG A 117 -2.74 -4.01 29.77
N THR A 118 -1.95 -3.42 30.66
CA THR A 118 -0.51 -3.22 30.49
C THR A 118 0.29 -3.91 31.59
N THR A 119 1.53 -4.27 31.31
CA THR A 119 2.51 -4.82 32.26
C THR A 119 3.32 -3.73 32.98
N GLY A 120 3.21 -2.49 32.50
CA GLY A 120 3.84 -1.30 33.06
C GLY A 120 3.11 -0.06 32.57
N ARG A 121 3.47 1.11 33.14
CA ARG A 121 2.78 2.36 32.86
C ARG A 121 3.00 2.78 31.41
N ALA A 122 1.92 2.84 30.64
CA ALA A 122 1.97 3.35 29.27
C ALA A 122 2.31 4.86 29.26
N ALA A 123 3.17 5.25 28.33
CA ALA A 123 3.46 6.63 27.97
C ALA A 123 2.80 7.01 26.63
N SER A 124 2.66 6.06 25.71
CA SER A 124 1.97 6.23 24.44
C SER A 124 1.12 5.00 24.08
N VAL A 125 0.16 5.21 23.18
CA VAL A 125 -0.62 4.15 22.54
C VAL A 125 -0.61 4.41 21.04
N GLU A 126 -0.50 3.34 20.27
CA GLU A 126 -0.45 3.37 18.82
C GLU A 126 -1.46 2.36 18.25
N LEU A 127 -2.11 2.76 17.16
CA LEU A 127 -2.80 1.83 16.28
C LEU A 127 -1.78 1.25 15.30
N VAL A 128 -1.46 -0.02 15.46
CA VAL A 128 -0.44 -0.71 14.66
C VAL A 128 -0.97 -1.02 13.26
N ASN A 129 -2.16 -1.60 13.19
CA ASN A 129 -2.82 -1.91 11.93
C ASN A 129 -4.33 -2.12 12.12
N CYS A 130 -5.08 -1.97 11.03
CA CYS A 130 -6.43 -2.51 10.88
C CYS A 130 -6.49 -3.29 9.59
N ASP A 131 -6.76 -4.59 9.69
CA ASP A 131 -6.94 -5.46 8.54
C ASP A 131 -8.37 -5.98 8.49
N THR A 132 -8.81 -6.37 7.30
CA THR A 132 -9.97 -7.25 7.18
C THR A 132 -9.67 -8.55 7.91
N ALA A 133 -10.63 -9.03 8.70
CA ALA A 133 -10.62 -10.39 9.16
C ALA A 133 -10.83 -11.24 7.91
N GLN A 134 -9.74 -11.64 7.24
CA GLN A 134 -9.80 -12.55 6.09
C GLN A 134 -10.62 -13.76 6.54
N GLY A 135 -11.88 -13.80 6.10
CA GLY A 135 -12.71 -14.99 6.21
C GLY A 135 -12.01 -16.07 5.41
N GLY A 136 -11.63 -17.16 6.08
CA GLY A 136 -11.12 -18.35 5.41
C GLY A 136 -12.15 -18.95 4.46
#